data_AF-A0A378VVP4-F1
#
_entry.id   AF-A0A378VVP4-F1
#
_cell.length_a   1.000
_cell.length_b   1.000
_cell.length_c   1.000
_cell.angle_alpha   90.00
_cell.angle_beta   90.00
_cell.angle_gamma   90.00
#
_symmetry.space_group_name_H-M   'P 1'
#
loop_
_entity.id
_entity.type
_entity.pdbx_description
1 polymer ?
#
loop_
_entity_poly.entity_id
_entity_poly.type
_entity_poly.pdbx_seq_one_letter_code
_entity_poly.pdbx_strand_id
1 'polypeptide(L)'
;MLSVSETPVKGIYEVVVSGRQIIYTDAEGGYMFVGELINIDTRKNLTEERAADLNKIDFASLPLDKAIKEVRGNGKLKVAVFSDPDCPFCKRLEHEFEK
;
A
#
# COMPACT_ATOMS: atom_id res chain seq x y z
N MET A 1 -6.42 -2.98 13.30
CA MET A 1 -5.53 -2.91 14.48
C MET A 1 -5.08 -1.45 14.62
N LEU A 2 -5.04 -0.92 15.85
CA LEU A 2 -4.60 0.44 16.14
C LEU A 2 -3.06 0.45 16.27
N SER A 3 -2.37 1.41 15.64
CA SER A 3 -0.93 1.61 15.85
C SER A 3 -0.57 3.09 15.95
N VAL A 4 0.47 3.41 16.71
CA VAL A 4 1.00 4.77 16.90
C VAL A 4 2.47 4.79 16.54
N SER A 5 2.91 5.81 15.79
CA SER A 5 4.29 5.98 15.31
C SER A 5 4.71 7.45 15.45
N GLU A 6 6.01 7.71 15.65
CA GLU A 6 6.54 9.07 15.56
C GLU A 6 6.54 9.57 14.11
N THR A 7 6.26 10.86 13.92
CA THR A 7 6.47 11.52 12.63
C THR A 7 7.81 12.28 12.62
N PRO A 8 8.31 12.70 11.43
CA PRO A 8 9.44 13.62 11.35
C PRO A 8 9.18 15.01 11.96
N VAL A 9 7.91 15.35 12.25
CA VAL A 9 7.55 16.62 12.91
C VAL A 9 7.52 16.41 14.42
N LYS A 10 8.41 17.09 15.13
CA LYS A 10 8.56 16.95 16.58
C LYS A 10 7.24 17.22 17.31
N GLY A 11 6.83 16.28 18.17
CA GLY A 11 5.62 16.38 18.97
C GLY A 11 4.34 15.96 18.25
N ILE A 12 4.43 15.58 16.97
CA ILE A 12 3.31 15.03 16.21
C ILE A 12 3.53 13.54 15.97
N TYR A 13 2.48 12.77 16.26
CA TYR A 13 2.44 11.32 16.14
C TYR A 13 1.43 10.92 15.08
N GLU A 14 1.77 9.89 14.32
CA GLU A 14 0.89 9.22 13.40
C GLU A 14 0.10 8.15 14.15
N VAL A 15 -1.21 8.10 13.92
CA VAL A 15 -2.08 7.05 14.45
C VAL A 15 -2.82 6.39 13.29
N VAL A 16 -2.71 5.07 13.20
CA VAL A 16 -3.44 4.26 12.22
C VAL A 16 -4.65 3.64 12.89
N VAL A 17 -5.84 4.09 12.54
CA VAL A 17 -7.12 3.60 13.03
C VAL A 17 -7.73 2.64 12.01
N SER A 18 -8.36 1.57 12.49
CA SER A 18 -9.03 0.57 11.64
C SER A 18 -8.14 -0.03 10.53
N GLY A 19 -6.81 0.02 10.71
CA GLY A 19 -5.81 -0.53 9.81
C GLY A 19 -5.52 0.26 8.52
N ARG A 20 -6.27 1.32 8.21
CA ARG A 20 -6.08 2.09 6.97
C ARG A 20 -6.31 3.60 7.10
N GLN A 21 -6.97 4.05 8.16
CA GLN A 21 -7.19 5.47 8.37
C GLN A 21 -6.01 6.06 9.13
N ILE A 22 -5.31 7.01 8.53
CA ILE A 22 -4.17 7.69 9.14
C ILE A 22 -4.66 9.04 9.67
N ILE A 23 -4.40 9.32 10.95
CA ILE A 23 -4.63 10.61 11.60
C ILE A 23 -3.36 11.03 12.34
N TYR A 24 -3.28 12.31 12.70
CA TYR A 24 -2.15 12.82 13.45
C TYR A 24 -2.60 13.43 14.77
N THR A 25 -1.79 13.32 15.81
CA THR A 25 -2.11 13.84 17.15
C THR A 25 -0.86 14.31 17.87
N ASP A 26 -1.04 15.14 18.89
CA ASP A 26 0.04 15.49 19.82
C ASP A 26 0.30 14.37 20.84
N ALA A 27 1.39 14.49 21.60
CA ALA A 27 1.78 13.46 22.59
C ALA A 27 0.72 13.20 23.67
N GLU A 28 -0.09 14.21 24.03
CA GLU A 28 -1.11 14.10 25.07
C GLU A 28 -2.48 13.68 24.50
N GLY A 29 -2.64 13.64 23.18
CA GLY A 29 -3.90 13.31 22.53
C GLY A 29 -4.97 14.41 22.63
N GLY A 30 -4.58 15.63 23.02
CA GLY A 30 -5.50 16.75 23.19
C GLY A 30 -5.96 17.37 21.87
N TYR A 31 -5.20 17.16 20.80
CA TYR A 31 -5.43 17.73 19.47
C TYR A 31 -5.27 16.66 18.40
N MET A 32 -6.10 16.76 17.35
CA MET A 32 -6.08 15.85 16.21
C MET A 32 -6.08 16.64 14.90
N PHE A 33 -5.23 16.22 13.98
CA PHE A 33 -5.21 16.69 12.60
C PHE A 33 -5.65 15.58 11.67
N VAL A 34 -6.47 15.96 10.69
CA VAL A 34 -6.91 15.08 9.61
C VAL A 34 -6.46 15.70 8.30
N GLY A 35 -5.65 14.97 7.55
CA GLY A 35 -5.06 15.45 6.30
C GLY A 35 -3.77 14.72 5.97
N GLU A 36 -2.94 15.37 5.17
CA GLU A 36 -1.69 14.82 4.67
C GLU A 36 -0.47 15.51 5.28
N LEU A 37 0.54 14.71 5.62
CA LEU A 37 1.84 15.18 6.03
C LEU A 37 2.79 15.18 4.84
N ILE A 38 3.03 16.36 4.27
CA ILE A 38 3.90 16.54 3.12
C ILE A 38 5.23 17.13 3.58
N ASN A 39 6.33 16.44 3.29
CA ASN A 39 7.66 17.01 3.42
C ASN A 39 7.87 18.04 2.30
N ILE A 40 8.07 19.32 2.68
CA ILE A 40 8.16 20.44 1.74
C ILE A 40 9.45 20.38 0.90
N ASP A 41 10.57 19.98 1.51
CA ASP A 41 11.88 19.94 0.85
C ASP A 41 11.91 18.87 -0.25
N THR A 42 11.39 17.68 0.05
CA THR A 42 11.36 16.56 -0.89
C THR A 42 10.08 16.50 -1.72
N ARG A 43 9.07 17.32 -1.38
CA ARG A 43 7.70 17.27 -1.92
C ARG A 43 7.04 15.89 -1.82
N LYS A 44 7.42 15.12 -0.80
CA LYS A 44 6.90 13.76 -0.60
C LYS A 44 5.71 13.79 0.33
N ASN A 45 4.64 13.10 -0.06
CA ASN A 45 3.50 12.87 0.81
C ASN A 45 3.76 11.62 1.68
N LEU A 46 4.12 11.86 2.94
CA LEU A 46 4.45 10.78 3.88
C LEU A 46 3.21 9.97 4.26
N THR A 47 2.03 10.60 4.27
CA THR A 47 0.75 9.91 4.49
C THR A 47 0.46 8.93 3.37
N GLU A 48 0.69 9.32 2.12
CA GLU A 48 0.51 8.43 0.96
C GLU A 48 1.52 7.28 0.96
N GLU A 49 2.80 7.55 1.22
CA GLU A 49 3.82 6.49 1.34
C GLU A 49 3.42 5.49 2.43
N ARG A 50 2.95 5.98 3.58
CA ARG A 50 2.46 5.12 4.66
C ARG A 50 1.22 4.33 4.29
N ALA A 51 0.25 4.96 3.63
CA ALA A 51 -0.96 4.28 3.17
C ALA A 51 -0.63 3.18 2.16
N ALA A 52 0.32 3.42 1.25
CA ALA A 52 0.83 2.42 0.33
C ALA A 52 1.47 1.25 1.09
N ASP A 53 2.28 1.53 2.11
CA ASP A 53 2.88 0.49 2.96
C ASP A 53 1.84 -0.35 3.71
N LEU A 54 0.81 0.29 4.29
CA LEU A 54 -0.29 -0.40 4.96
C LEU A 54 -1.14 -1.24 4.00
N ASN A 55 -1.21 -0.85 2.73
CA ASN A 55 -1.92 -1.59 1.69
C ASN A 55 -1.09 -2.70 1.03
N LYS A 56 0.21 -2.80 1.34
CA LYS A 56 1.04 -3.90 0.81
C LYS A 56 0.52 -5.23 1.34
N ILE A 57 0.36 -6.16 0.41
CA ILE A 57 0.07 -7.56 0.70
C ILE A 57 1.42 -8.28 0.71
N ASP A 58 1.63 -9.12 1.72
CA ASP A 58 2.76 -10.03 1.70
C ASP A 58 2.59 -11.01 0.54
N PHE A 59 3.43 -10.89 -0.49
CA PHE A 59 3.37 -11.74 -1.67
C PHE A 59 3.53 -13.23 -1.32
N ALA A 60 4.27 -13.56 -0.27
CA ALA A 60 4.45 -14.94 0.19
C ALA A 60 3.17 -15.53 0.83
N SER A 61 2.25 -14.67 1.28
CA SER A 61 0.97 -15.09 1.85
C SER A 61 -0.08 -15.47 0.79
N LEU A 62 0.20 -15.22 -0.49
CA LEU A 62 -0.71 -15.55 -1.57
C LEU A 62 -0.79 -17.07 -1.79
N PRO A 63 -1.97 -17.64 -2.13
CA PRO A 63 -2.14 -19.07 -2.38
C PRO A 63 -1.61 -19.47 -3.77
N LEU A 64 -0.29 -19.36 -3.95
CA LEU A 64 0.39 -19.60 -5.22
C LEU A 64 0.33 -21.08 -5.66
N ASP A 65 0.00 -21.99 -4.75
CA ASP A 65 -0.26 -23.42 -5.03
C ASP A 65 -1.49 -23.62 -5.94
N LYS A 66 -2.42 -22.66 -5.94
CA LYS A 66 -3.63 -22.67 -6.78
C LYS A 66 -3.48 -21.79 -8.03
N ALA A 67 -2.33 -21.15 -8.21
CA ALA A 67 -2.11 -20.22 -9.29
C ALA A 67 -1.60 -20.91 -10.56
N ILE A 68 -1.99 -20.38 -11.72
CA ILE A 68 -1.34 -20.72 -12.99
C ILE A 68 -0.05 -19.91 -13.07
N LYS A 69 1.10 -20.58 -13.08
CA LYS A 69 2.40 -19.93 -13.14
C LYS A 69 2.87 -19.78 -14.58
N GLU A 70 3.13 -18.55 -14.98
CA GLU A 70 3.79 -18.22 -16.24
C GLU A 70 5.11 -17.47 -15.97
N VAL A 71 6.15 -17.76 -16.75
CA VAL A 71 7.46 -17.10 -16.62
C VAL A 71 7.89 -16.57 -17.98
N ARG A 72 8.16 -15.26 -18.05
CA ARG A 72 8.65 -14.56 -19.24
C ARG A 72 10.04 -13.98 -18.97
N GLY A 73 10.95 -14.11 -19.93
CA GLY A 73 12.35 -13.67 -19.78
C GLY A 73 13.05 -14.32 -18.59
N ASN A 74 13.65 -13.51 -17.71
CA ASN A 74 14.38 -13.97 -16.52
C ASN A 74 13.53 -14.05 -15.24
N GLY A 75 12.23 -13.71 -15.30
CA GLY A 75 11.32 -13.80 -14.16
C GLY A 75 11.68 -12.91 -12.96
N LYS A 76 12.46 -11.84 -13.15
CA LYS A 76 12.89 -10.94 -12.06
C LYS A 76 11.71 -10.15 -11.46
N LEU A 77 10.76 -9.73 -12.29
CA LEU A 77 9.54 -9.07 -11.85
C LEU A 77 8.46 -10.14 -11.61
N LYS A 78 7.96 -10.22 -10.39
CA LYS A 78 6.87 -11.12 -10.01
C LYS A 78 5.57 -10.32 -9.93
N VAL A 79 4.56 -10.77 -10.65
CA VAL A 79 3.22 -10.18 -10.64
C VAL A 79 2.23 -11.31 -10.33
N ALA A 80 1.29 -11.05 -9.43
CA ALA A 80 0.17 -11.94 -9.16
C ALA A 80 -1.10 -11.24 -9.65
N VAL A 81 -1.89 -11.94 -10.49
CA VAL A 81 -3.12 -11.41 -11.06
C VAL A 81 -4.27 -12.29 -10.58
N PHE A 82 -5.26 -11.67 -9.92
CA PHE A 82 -6.53 -12.30 -9.66
C PHE A 82 -7.44 -12.04 -10.86
N SER A 83 -7.76 -13.09 -11.60
CA SER A 83 -8.48 -13.02 -12.88
C SER A 83 -9.76 -13.86 -12.82
N ASP A 84 -10.77 -13.44 -13.56
CA ASP A 84 -12.02 -14.16 -13.76
C ASP A 84 -12.20 -14.43 -15.27
N PRO A 85 -12.56 -15.67 -15.70
CA PRO A 85 -12.70 -16.03 -17.11
C PRO A 85 -13.69 -15.16 -17.91
N ASP A 86 -14.69 -14.60 -17.24
CA ASP A 86 -15.73 -13.77 -17.85
C ASP A 86 -15.41 -12.27 -17.77
N CYS A 87 -14.29 -11.87 -17.15
CA CYS A 87 -13.90 -10.47 -17.04
C CYS A 87 -13.20 -9.97 -18.33
N PRO A 88 -13.82 -9.06 -19.11
CA PRO A 88 -13.22 -8.54 -20.33
C PRO A 88 -11.97 -7.69 -20.07
N PHE A 89 -11.87 -7.03 -18.90
CA PHE A 89 -10.70 -6.26 -18.53
C PHE A 89 -9.49 -7.14 -18.20
N CYS A 90 -9.72 -8.30 -17.57
CA CYS A 90 -8.68 -9.28 -17.31
C CYS A 90 -8.09 -9.83 -18.62
N LYS A 91 -8.95 -10.20 -19.58
CA LYS A 91 -8.52 -10.63 -20.92
C LYS A 91 -7.67 -9.57 -21.62
N ARG A 92 -8.07 -8.31 -21.51
CA ARG A 92 -7.28 -7.20 -22.08
C ARG A 92 -5.92 -7.06 -21.39
N LEU A 93 -5.89 -7.15 -20.06
CA LEU A 93 -4.64 -7.06 -19.29
C LEU A 93 -3.67 -8.20 -19.63
N GLU A 94 -4.17 -9.42 -19.84
CA GLU A 94 -3.37 -10.59 -20.21
C GLU A 94 -2.58 -10.36 -21.52
N HIS A 95 -3.20 -9.74 -22.52
CA HIS A 95 -2.53 -9.35 -23.77
C HIS A 95 -1.48 -8.24 -23.61
N GLU A 96 -1.63 -7.35 -22.62
CA GLU A 96 -0.63 -6.30 -22.37
C GLU A 96 0.67 -6.88 -21.78
N PHE A 97 0.61 -8.02 -21.08
CA PHE A 97 1.82 -8.70 -20.64
C PHE A 97 2.61 -9.31 -21.80
N GLU A 98 1.96 -9.60 -22.95
CA GLU A 98 2.57 -10.27 -24.12
C GLU A 98 3.46 -9.35 -24.95
N LYS A 99 3.35 -8.05 -24.71
CA LYS A 99 4.21 -7.01 -25.31
C LYS A 99 5.51 -6.88 -24.54
#